data_AF-A0A1R4FFR6-F1
#
_entry.id   AF-A0A1R4FFR6-F1
#
_cell.length_a   1.000
_cell.length_b   1.000
_cell.length_c   1.000
_cell.angle_alpha   90.00
_cell.angle_beta   90.00
_cell.angle_gamma   90.00
#
_symmetry.space_group_name_H-M   'P 1'
#
loop_
_entity.id
_entity.type
_entity.pdbx_description
1 polymer ?
#
loop_
_entity_poly.entity_id
_entity_poly.type
_entity_poly.pdbx_seq_one_letter_code
_entity_poly.pdbx_strand_id
1 'polypeptide(L)'
;MKPAAIAAAIGSALTASAVLAAPALADEVTIRNAVARVIVIPEDRADVGVEITPGSAGLPELRIERRGDQVRIDGGLGRGRGMSFNGGQIGSCNSGPADARQPGEGASVEVRGKGRIRLEDAPLIVLRTPRDVDVNGGGAVFGSIGRGARSVELGNGGCGSWTVANVDGDMSLSVGGSGSIRAGTSRDLEAAVGGSGSIYAGATSKLEASVGGSGSIDVASVDGETKAAIGGSGGVRVRNGRATTLEVSIGGSGDVNFGGTAGDVSVAIAGSGDVRVAEATGRVSRSIVGSGDLRIGR
;
A
#
# COMPACT_ATOMS: atom_id res chain seq x y z
N MET A 1 -45.68 -15.26 -58.39
CA MET A 1 -44.31 -15.80 -58.21
C MET A 1 -43.35 -14.61 -58.07
N LYS A 2 -42.58 -14.54 -56.98
CA LYS A 2 -41.33 -13.75 -56.92
C LYS A 2 -40.30 -14.39 -57.89
N PRO A 3 -39.13 -13.79 -58.24
CA PRO A 3 -38.60 -12.42 -58.01
C PRO A 3 -37.94 -11.80 -59.27
N ALA A 4 -37.45 -10.56 -59.18
CA ALA A 4 -36.17 -10.14 -59.80
C ALA A 4 -35.72 -8.79 -59.21
N ALA A 5 -34.46 -8.74 -58.78
CA ALA A 5 -33.77 -7.60 -58.21
C ALA A 5 -32.97 -6.86 -59.28
N ILE A 6 -32.87 -5.53 -59.21
CA ILE A 6 -31.79 -4.73 -59.80
C ILE A 6 -31.43 -3.59 -58.83
N ALA A 7 -30.14 -3.46 -58.56
CA ALA A 7 -29.48 -2.52 -57.66
C ALA A 7 -29.18 -1.17 -58.31
N ALA A 8 -29.02 -0.10 -57.52
CA ALA A 8 -27.91 0.86 -57.64
C ALA A 8 -27.92 1.98 -56.57
N ALA A 9 -26.73 2.18 -55.99
CA ALA A 9 -26.15 3.43 -55.48
C ALA A 9 -26.80 4.14 -54.27
N ILE A 10 -26.38 3.75 -53.05
CA ILE A 10 -26.37 4.65 -51.90
C ILE A 10 -24.95 5.20 -51.76
N GLY A 11 -24.80 6.50 -52.00
CA GLY A 11 -23.58 7.25 -51.72
C GLY A 11 -23.29 7.23 -50.22
N SER A 12 -22.17 6.63 -49.84
CA SER A 12 -21.67 6.63 -48.46
C SER A 12 -20.85 7.90 -48.24
N ALA A 13 -21.48 8.92 -47.68
CA ALA A 13 -20.78 10.07 -47.13
C ALA A 13 -20.26 9.75 -45.72
N LEU A 14 -19.01 10.12 -45.49
CA LEU A 14 -18.24 9.97 -44.27
C LEU A 14 -18.96 10.54 -43.05
N THR A 15 -18.94 9.79 -41.95
CA THR A 15 -18.34 10.26 -40.69
C THR A 15 -17.81 9.04 -39.96
N ALA A 16 -16.51 8.76 -40.13
CA ALA A 16 -15.80 7.94 -39.16
C ALA A 16 -15.82 8.74 -37.85
N SER A 17 -16.63 8.30 -36.89
CA SER A 17 -16.59 8.82 -35.54
C SER A 17 -15.17 8.65 -35.03
N ALA A 18 -14.47 9.78 -34.86
CA ALA A 18 -13.18 9.80 -34.20
C ALA A 18 -13.37 9.18 -32.82
N VAL A 19 -12.77 8.01 -32.59
CA VAL A 19 -12.54 7.52 -31.25
C VAL A 19 -11.54 8.49 -30.64
N LEU A 20 -12.04 9.46 -29.87
CA LEU A 20 -11.20 10.18 -28.91
C LEU A 20 -10.75 9.13 -27.90
N ALA A 21 -9.54 8.60 -28.07
CA ALA A 21 -8.88 7.88 -27.01
C ALA A 21 -8.77 8.85 -25.83
N ALA A 22 -9.48 8.55 -24.74
CA ALA A 22 -9.25 9.22 -23.46
C ALA A 22 -7.76 9.04 -23.09
N PRO A 23 -7.13 10.01 -22.42
CA PRO A 23 -5.79 9.78 -21.89
C PRO A 23 -5.89 8.56 -20.97
N ALA A 24 -5.13 7.51 -21.26
CA ALA A 24 -4.95 6.42 -20.30
C ALA A 24 -4.24 7.04 -19.10
N LEU A 25 -4.89 6.95 -17.95
CA LEU A 25 -4.49 7.56 -16.68
C LEU A 25 -3.90 6.44 -15.80
N ALA A 26 -2.65 6.63 -15.39
CA ALA A 26 -1.82 5.90 -14.40
C ALA A 26 -0.65 5.07 -14.97
N ASP A 27 0.58 5.56 -14.67
CA ASP A 27 1.88 4.96 -14.99
C ASP A 27 2.42 4.16 -13.77
N GLU A 28 2.04 2.90 -13.62
CA GLU A 28 2.46 2.05 -12.49
C GLU A 28 3.99 1.88 -12.45
N VAL A 29 4.62 2.16 -11.30
CA VAL A 29 6.04 1.86 -11.07
C VAL A 29 6.21 0.64 -10.17
N THR A 30 6.62 -0.47 -10.76
CA THR A 30 6.95 -1.69 -10.02
C THR A 30 8.46 -1.82 -9.86
N ILE A 31 8.93 -1.86 -8.61
CA ILE A 31 10.31 -2.19 -8.22
C ILE A 31 10.31 -3.59 -7.61
N ARG A 32 11.12 -4.54 -8.10
CA ARG A 32 11.16 -5.90 -7.57
C ARG A 32 12.58 -6.39 -7.38
N ASN A 33 12.74 -7.35 -6.47
CA ASN A 33 14.00 -8.06 -6.25
C ASN A 33 15.19 -7.11 -6.02
N ALA A 34 14.96 -6.00 -5.31
CA ALA A 34 15.95 -4.93 -5.15
C ALA A 34 16.30 -4.67 -3.69
N VAL A 35 17.52 -4.21 -3.48
CA VAL A 35 17.95 -3.50 -2.27
C VAL A 35 18.26 -2.08 -2.74
N ALA A 36 17.38 -1.14 -2.44
CA ALA A 36 17.48 0.21 -3.01
C ALA A 36 16.81 1.25 -2.10
N ARG A 37 17.26 2.50 -2.26
CA ARG A 37 16.56 3.69 -1.74
C ARG A 37 15.72 4.30 -2.84
N VAL A 38 14.54 4.81 -2.50
CA VAL A 38 13.60 5.40 -3.47
C VAL A 38 13.10 6.75 -2.96
N ILE A 39 13.12 7.75 -3.83
CA ILE A 39 12.48 9.05 -3.57
C ILE A 39 11.47 9.28 -4.70
N VAL A 40 10.20 9.39 -4.33
CA VAL A 40 9.11 9.71 -5.25
C VAL A 40 8.72 11.17 -5.07
N ILE A 41 8.73 11.90 -6.17
CA ILE A 41 8.42 13.33 -6.25
C ILE A 41 7.18 13.49 -7.14
N PRO A 42 6.00 13.66 -6.55
CA PRO A 42 4.77 13.95 -7.30
C PRO A 42 4.85 15.33 -7.95
N GLU A 43 4.53 15.43 -9.24
CA GLU A 43 4.62 16.64 -10.06
C GLU A 43 3.40 16.77 -10.99
N ASP A 44 3.16 17.99 -11.48
CA ASP A 44 2.21 18.26 -12.56
C ASP A 44 2.76 17.79 -13.90
N ARG A 45 2.74 16.47 -14.12
CA ARG A 45 3.24 15.78 -15.31
C ARG A 45 2.35 14.60 -15.70
N ALA A 46 2.53 14.12 -16.92
CA ALA A 46 1.76 13.02 -17.49
C ALA A 46 2.58 11.72 -17.67
N ASP A 47 3.88 11.75 -17.38
CA ASP A 47 4.82 10.65 -17.54
C ASP A 47 5.60 10.35 -16.25
N VAL A 48 6.16 9.15 -16.11
CA VAL A 48 7.12 8.81 -15.06
C VAL A 48 8.58 8.97 -15.50
N GLY A 49 9.25 9.97 -14.91
CA GLY A 49 10.70 10.13 -14.96
C GLY A 49 11.41 9.20 -13.98
N VAL A 50 12.49 8.55 -14.42
CA VAL A 50 13.33 7.67 -13.57
C VAL A 50 14.78 8.08 -13.69
N GLU A 51 15.39 8.41 -12.56
CA GLU A 51 16.82 8.68 -12.42
C GLU A 51 17.42 7.68 -11.43
N ILE A 52 18.55 7.06 -11.78
CA ILE A 52 19.22 6.08 -10.91
C ILE A 52 20.65 6.54 -10.65
N THR A 53 20.98 6.71 -9.37
CA THR A 53 22.36 6.88 -8.91
C THR A 53 22.88 5.55 -8.39
N PRO A 54 23.93 4.96 -8.98
CA PRO A 54 24.52 3.71 -8.52
C PRO A 54 25.02 3.80 -7.07
N GLY A 55 24.93 2.68 -6.36
CA GLY A 55 25.51 2.52 -5.03
C GLY A 55 26.94 1.98 -5.06
N SER A 56 27.59 1.96 -3.90
CA SER A 56 28.94 1.40 -3.68
C SER A 56 28.91 -0.06 -3.17
N ALA A 57 27.71 -0.59 -2.85
CA ALA A 57 27.51 -1.91 -2.24
C ALA A 57 27.77 -3.13 -3.16
N GLY A 58 28.21 -2.92 -4.40
CA GLY A 58 28.44 -3.99 -5.37
C GLY A 58 27.19 -4.83 -5.69
N LEU A 59 25.99 -4.25 -5.57
CA LEU A 59 24.73 -4.88 -5.94
C LEU A 59 24.60 -5.02 -7.47
N PRO A 60 23.78 -5.95 -7.98
CA PRO A 60 23.52 -6.03 -9.42
C PRO A 60 22.96 -4.71 -9.95
N GLU A 61 23.29 -4.39 -11.21
CA GLU A 61 22.73 -3.23 -11.88
C GLU A 61 21.21 -3.35 -12.00
N LEU A 62 20.52 -2.24 -11.71
CA LEU A 62 19.06 -2.15 -11.84
C LEU A 62 18.67 -2.18 -13.31
N ARG A 63 17.76 -3.09 -13.66
CA ARG A 63 17.24 -3.23 -15.02
C ARG A 63 15.91 -2.52 -15.14
N ILE A 64 15.84 -1.52 -16.01
CA ILE A 64 14.61 -0.77 -16.28
C ILE A 64 13.98 -1.33 -17.56
N GLU A 65 12.70 -1.63 -17.49
CA GLU A 65 11.88 -2.02 -18.62
C GLU A 65 10.62 -1.15 -18.65
N ARG A 66 10.29 -0.57 -19.80
CA ARG A 66 9.06 0.20 -20.01
C ARG A 66 8.17 -0.54 -20.99
N ARG A 67 6.92 -0.83 -20.58
CA ARG A 67 5.91 -1.48 -21.43
C ARG A 67 4.58 -0.77 -21.27
N GLY A 68 4.16 -0.05 -22.31
CA GLY A 68 2.96 0.77 -22.24
C GLY A 68 3.09 1.82 -21.15
N ASP A 69 2.15 1.79 -20.21
CA ASP A 69 2.05 2.60 -19.00
C ASP A 69 2.89 2.07 -17.82
N GLN A 70 3.51 0.90 -17.93
CA GLN A 70 4.25 0.31 -16.80
C GLN A 70 5.75 0.59 -16.87
N VAL A 71 6.30 1.03 -15.73
CA VAL A 71 7.75 1.11 -15.48
C VAL A 71 8.15 0.01 -14.51
N ARG A 72 8.93 -0.95 -14.99
CA ARG A 72 9.46 -2.04 -14.16
C ARG A 72 10.95 -1.84 -13.90
N ILE A 73 11.33 -1.87 -12.63
CA ILE A 73 12.71 -1.82 -12.16
C ILE A 73 13.03 -3.13 -11.42
N ASP A 74 13.89 -3.97 -11.99
CA ASP A 74 14.32 -5.22 -11.37
C ASP A 74 15.75 -5.10 -10.82
N GLY A 75 15.93 -5.43 -9.54
CA GLY A 75 17.23 -5.36 -8.87
C GLY A 75 18.10 -6.59 -9.02
N GLY A 76 17.67 -7.62 -9.74
CA GLY A 76 18.46 -8.81 -10.03
C GLY A 76 18.71 -9.73 -8.84
N LEU A 77 18.12 -9.46 -7.66
CA LEU A 77 18.26 -10.26 -6.44
C LEU A 77 17.16 -11.34 -6.28
N GLY A 78 16.53 -11.72 -7.40
CA GLY A 78 15.46 -12.70 -7.44
C GLY A 78 15.95 -14.12 -7.12
N ARG A 79 15.03 -15.10 -7.17
CA ARG A 79 15.40 -16.51 -6.94
C ARG A 79 16.48 -16.95 -7.94
N GLY A 80 17.59 -17.47 -7.42
CA GLY A 80 18.58 -18.17 -8.24
C GLY A 80 17.95 -19.39 -8.92
N ARG A 81 18.42 -19.73 -10.13
CA ARG A 81 17.97 -20.86 -10.99
C ARG A 81 18.24 -22.28 -10.40
N GLY A 82 18.02 -22.50 -9.10
CA GLY A 82 18.29 -23.76 -8.42
C GLY A 82 17.05 -24.36 -7.74
N MET A 83 17.03 -25.70 -7.64
CA MET A 83 15.99 -26.55 -7.01
C MET A 83 15.87 -26.37 -5.47
N SER A 84 16.24 -25.20 -4.94
CA SER A 84 16.16 -24.89 -3.50
C SER A 84 14.85 -24.14 -3.22
N PHE A 85 13.97 -24.75 -2.44
CA PHE A 85 12.65 -24.22 -2.08
C PHE A 85 12.70 -23.04 -1.08
N ASN A 86 13.89 -22.52 -0.74
CA ASN A 86 14.09 -21.48 0.28
C ASN A 86 14.82 -20.24 -0.27
N GLY A 87 14.05 -19.17 -0.47
CA GLY A 87 14.48 -17.77 -0.32
C GLY A 87 15.14 -17.09 -1.54
N GLY A 88 14.72 -15.86 -1.84
CA GLY A 88 15.48 -14.95 -2.71
C GLY A 88 16.85 -14.61 -2.12
N GLN A 89 17.63 -13.75 -2.78
CA GLN A 89 18.96 -13.38 -2.27
C GLN A 89 18.91 -12.38 -1.11
N ILE A 90 17.73 -11.81 -0.84
CA ILE A 90 17.47 -10.83 0.23
C ILE A 90 17.12 -11.60 1.51
N GLY A 91 17.95 -11.40 2.54
CA GLY A 91 17.83 -12.01 3.86
C GLY A 91 17.17 -11.08 4.88
N SER A 92 17.74 -11.03 6.08
CA SER A 92 17.21 -10.22 7.17
C SER A 92 17.36 -8.72 6.89
N CYS A 93 16.40 -7.93 7.36
CA CYS A 93 16.38 -6.49 7.18
C CYS A 93 16.26 -5.79 8.54
N ASN A 94 17.03 -4.73 8.70
CA ASN A 94 16.94 -3.80 9.80
C ASN A 94 16.52 -2.45 9.23
N SER A 95 15.39 -1.92 9.69
CA SER A 95 14.77 -0.71 9.11
C SER A 95 15.43 0.60 9.52
N GLY A 96 16.45 0.57 10.38
CA GLY A 96 17.05 1.78 10.95
C GLY A 96 16.16 2.42 12.03
N PRO A 97 16.53 3.63 12.49
CA PRO A 97 15.80 4.36 13.51
C PRO A 97 14.47 4.93 12.98
N ALA A 98 13.53 5.19 13.90
CA ALA A 98 12.18 5.67 13.54
C ALA A 98 12.15 7.14 13.06
N ASP A 99 13.18 7.93 13.40
CA ASP A 99 13.34 9.35 13.06
C ASP A 99 14.29 9.58 11.87
N ALA A 100 14.51 8.56 11.04
CA ALA A 100 15.25 8.64 9.80
C ALA A 100 14.76 9.81 8.92
N ARG A 101 15.69 10.64 8.45
CA ARG A 101 15.42 11.82 7.60
C ARG A 101 15.48 11.48 6.11
N GLN A 102 16.14 10.38 5.77
CA GLN A 102 16.24 9.88 4.40
C GLN A 102 15.82 8.41 4.32
N PRO A 103 15.30 7.96 3.16
CA PRO A 103 14.97 6.56 2.96
C PRO A 103 16.16 5.64 3.24
N GLY A 104 16.00 4.74 4.21
CA GLY A 104 17.03 3.75 4.58
C GLY A 104 18.19 4.30 5.41
N GLU A 105 18.11 5.52 5.95
CA GLU A 105 19.11 6.02 6.89
C GLU A 105 19.24 5.07 8.10
N GLY A 106 20.48 4.64 8.41
CA GLY A 106 20.75 3.66 9.46
C GLY A 106 20.23 2.24 9.21
N ALA A 107 19.55 2.00 8.09
CA ALA A 107 19.02 0.70 7.72
C ALA A 107 20.11 -0.20 7.13
N SER A 108 19.92 -1.52 7.25
CA SER A 108 20.81 -2.50 6.63
C SER A 108 20.09 -3.78 6.24
N VAL A 109 20.58 -4.46 5.22
CA VAL A 109 19.98 -5.70 4.70
C VAL A 109 21.07 -6.74 4.48
N GLU A 110 20.83 -7.97 4.91
CA GLU A 110 21.70 -9.10 4.56
C GLU A 110 21.39 -9.57 3.15
N VAL A 111 22.43 -9.67 2.32
CA VAL A 111 22.32 -10.16 0.94
C VAL A 111 23.22 -11.37 0.77
N ARG A 112 22.65 -12.48 0.31
CA ARG A 112 23.36 -13.74 0.12
C ARG A 112 24.54 -13.54 -0.84
N GLY A 113 25.74 -13.92 -0.40
CA GLY A 113 26.97 -13.77 -1.17
C GLY A 113 27.55 -12.36 -1.22
N LYS A 114 26.91 -11.38 -0.56
CA LYS A 114 27.42 -9.99 -0.44
C LYS A 114 27.52 -9.52 1.01
N GLY A 115 26.97 -10.27 1.96
CA GLY A 115 27.01 -9.92 3.38
C GLY A 115 26.01 -8.83 3.72
N ARG A 116 26.29 -8.09 4.80
CA ARG A 116 25.44 -6.99 5.27
C ARG A 116 25.69 -5.74 4.42
N ILE A 117 24.64 -5.24 3.78
CA ILE A 117 24.63 -4.02 3.00
C ILE A 117 24.00 -2.91 3.82
N ARG A 118 24.68 -1.77 3.97
CA ARG A 118 24.07 -0.56 4.53
C ARG A 118 23.28 0.14 3.43
N LEU A 119 22.09 0.64 3.73
CA LEU A 119 21.24 1.26 2.69
C LEU A 119 21.82 2.57 2.15
N GLU A 120 22.70 3.24 2.90
CA GLU A 120 23.47 4.39 2.41
C GLU A 120 24.40 4.06 1.23
N ASP A 121 24.86 2.80 1.14
CA ASP A 121 25.70 2.28 0.06
C ASP A 121 24.86 1.67 -1.08
N ALA A 122 23.54 1.57 -0.92
CA ALA A 122 22.62 1.04 -1.93
C ALA A 122 22.28 2.10 -3.00
N PRO A 123 21.91 1.69 -4.22
CA PRO A 123 21.51 2.62 -5.27
C PRO A 123 20.31 3.46 -4.85
N LEU A 124 20.28 4.71 -5.31
CA LEU A 124 19.18 5.64 -5.13
C LEU A 124 18.40 5.77 -6.44
N ILE A 125 17.11 5.50 -6.38
CA ILE A 125 16.16 5.69 -7.46
C ILE A 125 15.34 6.95 -7.14
N VAL A 126 15.33 7.91 -8.06
CA VAL A 126 14.45 9.07 -7.99
C VAL A 126 13.38 8.92 -9.05
N LEU A 127 12.12 8.90 -8.61
CA LEU A 127 10.94 8.81 -9.44
C LEU A 127 10.26 10.17 -9.44
N ARG A 128 10.10 10.78 -10.62
CA ARG A 128 9.25 11.95 -10.80
C ARG A 128 7.96 11.47 -11.43
N THR A 129 6.86 11.54 -10.70
CA THR A 129 5.59 10.91 -11.10
C THR A 129 4.52 11.96 -11.32
N PRO A 130 3.43 11.62 -12.03
CA PRO A 130 2.17 12.36 -11.89
C PRO A 130 1.74 12.47 -10.42
N ARG A 131 0.78 13.36 -10.15
CA ARG A 131 0.22 13.53 -8.80
C ARG A 131 -0.66 12.37 -8.33
N ASP A 132 -1.08 11.49 -9.23
CA ASP A 132 -1.71 10.22 -8.88
C ASP A 132 -0.60 9.18 -8.90
N VAL A 133 -0.10 8.83 -7.70
CA VAL A 133 1.11 8.02 -7.54
C VAL A 133 0.72 6.56 -7.42
N ASP A 134 1.29 5.70 -8.26
CA ASP A 134 1.16 4.24 -8.14
C ASP A 134 2.57 3.61 -8.13
N VAL A 135 2.96 3.07 -6.97
CA VAL A 135 4.29 2.50 -6.76
C VAL A 135 4.19 1.19 -5.99
N ASN A 136 4.81 0.14 -6.52
CA ASN A 136 4.93 -1.16 -5.89
C ASN A 136 6.40 -1.49 -5.61
N GLY A 137 6.81 -1.40 -4.34
CA GLY A 137 8.16 -1.73 -3.88
C GLY A 137 8.29 -3.16 -3.36
N GLY A 138 9.13 -3.97 -4.01
CA GLY A 138 9.34 -5.39 -3.70
C GLY A 138 10.79 -5.74 -3.35
N GLY A 139 10.99 -6.53 -2.29
CA GLY A 139 12.31 -6.86 -1.75
C GLY A 139 12.68 -6.03 -0.51
N ALA A 140 13.84 -5.38 -0.54
CA ALA A 140 14.31 -4.49 0.53
C ALA A 140 14.42 -3.05 0.02
N VAL A 141 13.27 -2.49 -0.33
CA VAL A 141 13.15 -1.15 -0.90
C VAL A 141 12.75 -0.16 0.20
N PHE A 142 13.59 0.84 0.43
CA PHE A 142 13.36 1.87 1.44
C PHE A 142 13.01 3.16 0.72
N GLY A 143 11.79 3.66 0.91
CA GLY A 143 11.26 4.70 0.06
C GLY A 143 10.64 5.89 0.78
N SER A 144 10.46 6.98 0.04
CA SER A 144 9.64 8.10 0.46
C SER A 144 8.78 8.62 -0.68
N ILE A 145 7.54 9.02 -0.39
CA ILE A 145 6.68 9.77 -1.31
C ILE A 145 6.52 11.18 -0.74
N GLY A 146 6.92 12.17 -1.53
CA GLY A 146 6.86 13.59 -1.18
C GLY A 146 5.43 14.14 -1.12
N ARG A 147 5.32 15.42 -0.75
CA ARG A 147 4.04 16.16 -0.75
C ARG A 147 3.58 16.43 -2.19
N GLY A 148 2.30 16.76 -2.34
CA GLY A 148 1.70 17.15 -3.62
C GLY A 148 1.05 16.02 -4.39
N ALA A 149 0.94 14.83 -3.80
CA ALA A 149 0.14 13.74 -4.35
C ALA A 149 -1.36 14.02 -4.12
N ARG A 150 -2.16 13.86 -5.18
CA ARG A 150 -3.63 13.86 -5.12
C ARG A 150 -4.16 12.52 -4.61
N SER A 151 -3.57 11.43 -5.09
CA SER A 151 -3.83 10.07 -4.62
C SER A 151 -2.52 9.28 -4.56
N VAL A 152 -2.50 8.26 -3.71
CA VAL A 152 -1.37 7.33 -3.57
C VAL A 152 -1.88 5.91 -3.51
N GLU A 153 -1.39 5.05 -4.40
CA GLU A 153 -1.41 3.60 -4.28
C GLU A 153 0.03 3.12 -4.05
N LEU A 154 0.29 2.53 -2.87
CA LEU A 154 1.61 2.06 -2.48
C LEU A 154 1.57 0.62 -2.00
N GLY A 155 2.25 -0.26 -2.73
CA GLY A 155 2.52 -1.63 -2.30
C GLY A 155 3.94 -1.79 -1.73
N ASN A 156 4.05 -2.43 -0.57
CA ASN A 156 5.33 -2.82 0.04
C ASN A 156 5.40 -4.35 0.21
N GLY A 157 5.92 -5.02 -0.82
CA GLY A 157 6.09 -6.47 -0.89
C GLY A 157 7.49 -6.91 -0.45
N GLY A 158 7.75 -6.90 0.85
CA GLY A 158 9.03 -7.39 1.39
C GLY A 158 9.31 -6.88 2.79
N CYS A 159 10.56 -6.52 3.05
CA CYS A 159 11.02 -6.05 4.37
C CYS A 159 11.33 -4.54 4.40
N GLY A 160 11.10 -3.85 3.28
CA GLY A 160 11.37 -2.43 3.10
C GLY A 160 10.52 -1.53 3.98
N SER A 161 10.90 -0.25 4.09
CA SER A 161 10.12 0.74 4.83
C SER A 161 9.86 1.99 4.01
N TRP A 162 8.63 2.52 4.09
CA TRP A 162 8.20 3.68 3.33
C TRP A 162 7.70 4.80 4.23
N THR A 163 8.00 6.04 3.84
CA THR A 163 7.39 7.23 4.43
C THR A 163 6.59 7.99 3.37
N VAL A 164 5.31 8.22 3.59
CA VAL A 164 4.41 8.95 2.69
C VAL A 164 4.01 10.25 3.38
N ALA A 165 4.17 11.37 2.68
CA ALA A 165 3.71 12.66 3.18
C ALA A 165 2.16 12.73 3.25
N ASN A 166 1.61 13.89 3.60
CA ASN A 166 0.17 14.11 3.51
C ASN A 166 -0.29 14.03 2.05
N VAL A 167 -1.44 13.39 1.83
CA VAL A 167 -2.07 13.20 0.51
C VAL A 167 -3.42 13.93 0.50
N ASP A 168 -3.74 14.60 -0.60
CA ASP A 168 -4.92 15.47 -0.66
C ASP A 168 -6.25 14.70 -0.76
N GLY A 169 -6.20 13.46 -1.25
CA GLY A 169 -7.34 12.59 -1.49
C GLY A 169 -7.09 11.18 -0.99
N ASP A 170 -7.24 10.21 -1.90
CA ASP A 170 -7.33 8.80 -1.58
C ASP A 170 -5.94 8.20 -1.38
N MET A 171 -5.79 7.38 -0.36
CA MET A 171 -4.54 6.71 -0.02
C MET A 171 -4.79 5.23 0.18
N SER A 172 -4.28 4.39 -0.72
CA SER A 172 -4.27 2.94 -0.63
C SER A 172 -2.86 2.45 -0.29
N LEU A 173 -2.72 1.78 0.84
CA LEU A 173 -1.45 1.29 1.37
C LEU A 173 -1.54 -0.22 1.58
N SER A 174 -0.64 -1.00 0.98
CA SER A 174 -0.58 -2.44 1.18
C SER A 174 0.80 -2.92 1.64
N VAL A 175 0.84 -3.82 2.62
CA VAL A 175 2.07 -4.47 3.10
C VAL A 175 1.93 -5.99 3.01
N GLY A 176 2.72 -6.61 2.13
CA GLY A 176 2.74 -8.05 1.85
C GLY A 176 3.99 -8.77 2.37
N GLY A 177 4.51 -8.34 3.53
CA GLY A 177 5.75 -8.87 4.11
C GLY A 177 5.95 -8.45 5.56
N SER A 178 7.19 -8.16 5.95
CA SER A 178 7.56 -7.70 7.30
C SER A 178 7.93 -6.21 7.36
N GLY A 179 7.79 -5.50 6.23
CA GLY A 179 8.09 -4.08 6.11
C GLY A 179 7.13 -3.15 6.85
N SER A 180 7.38 -1.85 6.77
CA SER A 180 6.52 -0.84 7.40
C SER A 180 6.20 0.33 6.48
N ILE A 181 5.02 0.94 6.66
CA ILE A 181 4.66 2.20 6.00
C ILE A 181 4.29 3.20 7.10
N ARG A 182 4.86 4.40 7.03
CA ARG A 182 4.45 5.56 7.82
C ARG A 182 3.86 6.59 6.88
N ALA A 183 2.61 6.99 7.08
CA ALA A 183 1.91 7.90 6.21
C ALA A 183 1.34 9.09 6.98
N GLY A 184 1.25 10.23 6.29
CA GLY A 184 0.60 11.44 6.78
C GLY A 184 -0.93 11.34 6.81
N THR A 185 -1.59 12.49 6.66
CA THR A 185 -3.06 12.57 6.58
C THR A 185 -3.56 12.23 5.17
N SER A 186 -4.80 11.78 5.07
CA SER A 186 -5.53 11.56 3.81
C SER A 186 -7.00 11.94 3.94
N ARG A 187 -7.74 11.97 2.83
CA ARG A 187 -9.21 12.07 2.87
C ARG A 187 -9.80 10.69 3.17
N ASP A 188 -9.42 9.71 2.37
CA ASP A 188 -9.86 8.33 2.47
C ASP A 188 -8.61 7.44 2.57
N LEU A 189 -8.61 6.49 3.51
CA LEU A 189 -7.51 5.57 3.74
C LEU A 189 -7.99 4.14 3.59
N GLU A 190 -7.44 3.43 2.62
CA GLU A 190 -7.46 1.97 2.55
C GLU A 190 -6.11 1.43 3.00
N ALA A 191 -6.09 0.63 4.06
CA ALA A 191 -4.87 0.08 4.63
C ALA A 191 -4.98 -1.44 4.73
N ALA A 192 -4.09 -2.16 4.04
CA ALA A 192 -4.08 -3.62 3.99
C ALA A 192 -2.74 -4.21 4.45
N VAL A 193 -2.77 -5.17 5.37
CA VAL A 193 -1.59 -5.90 5.83
C VAL A 193 -1.81 -7.41 5.69
N GLY A 194 -1.11 -8.04 4.75
CA GLY A 194 -1.16 -9.48 4.47
C GLY A 194 0.07 -10.25 4.98
N GLY A 195 0.72 -9.76 6.04
CA GLY A 195 1.96 -10.32 6.57
C GLY A 195 2.17 -10.00 8.06
N SER A 196 3.40 -9.71 8.45
CA SER A 196 3.79 -9.35 9.82
C SER A 196 4.23 -7.89 9.95
N GLY A 197 4.12 -7.12 8.87
CA GLY A 197 4.48 -5.70 8.82
C GLY A 197 3.47 -4.78 9.50
N SER A 198 3.73 -3.47 9.41
CA SER A 198 2.88 -2.46 10.06
C SER A 198 2.62 -1.24 9.19
N ILE A 199 1.41 -0.70 9.27
CA ILE A 199 1.05 0.60 8.70
C ILE A 199 0.75 1.56 9.85
N TYR A 200 1.39 2.73 9.83
CA TYR A 200 1.11 3.85 10.74
C TYR A 200 0.63 5.03 9.89
N ALA A 201 -0.55 5.56 10.17
CA ALA A 201 -1.13 6.65 9.41
C ALA A 201 -1.56 7.83 10.30
N GLY A 202 -1.63 9.01 9.69
CA GLY A 202 -2.16 10.22 10.30
C GLY A 202 -3.68 10.19 10.44
N ALA A 203 -4.29 11.38 10.42
CA ALA A 203 -5.75 11.53 10.43
C ALA A 203 -6.33 11.23 9.04
N THR A 204 -7.52 10.62 9.00
CA THR A 204 -8.30 10.38 7.79
C THR A 204 -9.79 10.65 8.03
N SER A 205 -10.56 10.95 6.98
CA SER A 205 -12.02 11.09 7.10
C SER A 205 -12.71 9.73 7.02
N LYS A 206 -12.27 8.85 6.12
CA LYS A 206 -12.74 7.46 6.02
C LYS A 206 -11.61 6.47 6.22
N LEU A 207 -11.89 5.35 6.88
CA LEU A 207 -10.94 4.26 7.07
C LEU A 207 -11.54 2.92 6.63
N GLU A 208 -10.82 2.21 5.77
CA GLU A 208 -11.00 0.78 5.50
C GLU A 208 -9.69 0.06 5.84
N ALA A 209 -9.68 -0.67 6.95
CA ALA A 209 -8.52 -1.38 7.46
C ALA A 209 -8.70 -2.90 7.33
N SER A 210 -7.73 -3.59 6.73
CA SER A 210 -7.74 -5.04 6.54
C SER A 210 -6.44 -5.68 6.99
N VAL A 211 -6.51 -6.69 7.87
CA VAL A 211 -5.34 -7.43 8.36
C VAL A 211 -5.51 -8.93 8.16
N GLY A 212 -4.79 -9.49 7.19
CA GLY A 212 -4.75 -10.93 6.84
C GLY A 212 -3.44 -11.60 7.28
N GLY A 213 -3.10 -11.50 8.56
CA GLY A 213 -1.81 -11.98 9.08
C GLY A 213 -1.62 -11.68 10.57
N SER A 214 -0.39 -11.33 10.96
CA SER A 214 -0.03 -10.97 12.35
C SER A 214 0.46 -9.53 12.48
N GLY A 215 0.39 -8.75 11.40
CA GLY A 215 0.78 -7.36 11.37
C GLY A 215 -0.22 -6.41 12.03
N SER A 216 0.02 -5.11 11.90
CA SER A 216 -0.79 -4.10 12.58
C SER A 216 -1.05 -2.85 11.74
N ILE A 217 -2.19 -2.21 11.99
CA ILE A 217 -2.54 -0.91 11.44
C ILE A 217 -2.81 0.04 12.61
N ASP A 218 -2.11 1.17 12.67
CA ASP A 218 -2.28 2.21 13.69
C ASP A 218 -2.58 3.56 13.03
N VAL A 219 -3.78 4.09 13.27
CA VAL A 219 -4.28 5.34 12.69
C VAL A 219 -4.46 6.38 13.78
N ALA A 220 -4.01 7.62 13.52
CA ALA A 220 -4.04 8.67 14.53
C ALA A 220 -5.46 9.09 14.91
N SER A 221 -6.31 9.36 13.92
CA SER A 221 -7.72 9.62 14.14
C SER A 221 -8.55 9.37 12.89
N VAL A 222 -9.83 9.08 13.09
CA VAL A 222 -10.81 8.95 12.00
C VAL A 222 -12.05 9.77 12.31
N ASP A 223 -12.50 10.57 11.35
CA ASP A 223 -13.68 11.45 11.49
C ASP A 223 -14.76 11.14 10.43
N GLY A 224 -15.20 9.87 10.36
CA GLY A 224 -16.20 9.39 9.40
C GLY A 224 -16.39 7.88 9.43
N GLU A 225 -16.76 7.28 8.29
CA GLU A 225 -17.02 5.84 8.21
C GLU A 225 -15.73 5.04 8.48
N THR A 226 -15.83 4.05 9.37
CA THR A 226 -14.71 3.20 9.76
C THR A 226 -15.08 1.73 9.62
N LYS A 227 -14.29 1.00 8.80
CA LYS A 227 -14.37 -0.45 8.66
C LYS A 227 -13.04 -1.08 9.06
N ALA A 228 -13.10 -2.14 9.86
CA ALA A 228 -11.95 -2.93 10.24
C ALA A 228 -12.24 -4.42 10.06
N ALA A 229 -11.45 -5.10 9.22
CA ALA A 229 -11.51 -6.53 9.00
C ALA A 229 -10.19 -7.20 9.42
N ILE A 230 -10.28 -8.25 10.24
CA ILE A 230 -9.11 -9.02 10.67
C ILE A 230 -9.36 -10.50 10.36
N GLY A 231 -8.51 -11.08 9.51
CA GLY A 231 -8.41 -12.52 9.24
C GLY A 231 -7.06 -13.04 9.71
N GLY A 232 -6.88 -13.25 11.02
CA GLY A 232 -5.59 -13.63 11.60
C GLY A 232 -5.45 -13.25 13.08
N SER A 233 -4.23 -12.90 13.49
CA SER A 233 -3.87 -12.56 14.87
C SER A 233 -3.27 -11.16 15.01
N GLY A 234 -3.36 -10.35 13.95
CA GLY A 234 -2.91 -8.96 13.95
C GLY A 234 -3.85 -8.01 14.68
N GLY A 235 -3.68 -6.71 14.49
CA GLY A 235 -4.54 -5.74 15.18
C GLY A 235 -4.72 -4.42 14.45
N VAL A 236 -5.86 -3.78 14.71
CA VAL A 236 -6.16 -2.43 14.23
C VAL A 236 -6.35 -1.52 15.43
N ARG A 237 -5.64 -0.39 15.46
CA ARG A 237 -5.78 0.66 16.46
C ARG A 237 -6.12 1.98 15.79
N VAL A 238 -7.19 2.62 16.24
CA VAL A 238 -7.51 4.01 15.95
C VAL A 238 -7.41 4.77 17.27
N ARG A 239 -6.45 5.70 17.38
CA ARG A 239 -6.14 6.34 18.66
C ARG A 239 -7.24 7.28 19.16
N ASN A 240 -7.93 7.98 18.25
CA ASN A 240 -9.00 8.92 18.60
C ASN A 240 -9.94 9.19 17.38
N GLY A 241 -10.92 10.07 17.52
CA GLY A 241 -11.77 10.56 16.42
C GLY A 241 -13.26 10.33 16.65
N ARG A 242 -14.07 10.70 15.65
CA ARG A 242 -15.52 10.50 15.65
C ARG A 242 -15.95 9.67 14.45
N ALA A 243 -16.13 8.36 14.66
CA ALA A 243 -16.67 7.50 13.61
C ALA A 243 -18.18 7.66 13.49
N THR A 244 -18.71 7.94 12.29
CA THR A 244 -20.16 7.94 12.04
C THR A 244 -20.74 6.55 12.17
N THR A 245 -20.01 5.58 11.63
CA THR A 245 -20.26 4.14 11.71
C THR A 245 -18.95 3.43 11.98
N LEU A 246 -18.98 2.45 12.87
CA LEU A 246 -17.85 1.56 13.16
C LEU A 246 -18.28 0.13 12.86
N GLU A 247 -17.77 -0.44 11.78
CA GLU A 247 -17.98 -1.84 11.41
C GLU A 247 -16.70 -2.64 11.66
N VAL A 248 -16.80 -3.70 12.45
CA VAL A 248 -15.68 -4.57 12.79
C VAL A 248 -16.03 -6.01 12.48
N SER A 249 -15.17 -6.70 11.74
CA SER A 249 -15.26 -8.13 11.47
C SER A 249 -13.95 -8.82 11.83
N ILE A 250 -13.99 -9.79 12.74
CA ILE A 250 -12.82 -10.57 13.17
C ILE A 250 -13.07 -12.05 12.91
N GLY A 251 -12.24 -12.66 12.06
CA GLY A 251 -12.07 -14.10 11.94
C GLY A 251 -10.69 -14.50 12.44
N GLY A 252 -10.59 -15.02 13.67
CA GLY A 252 -9.32 -15.37 14.30
C GLY A 252 -9.16 -14.83 15.72
N SER A 253 -7.94 -14.38 16.06
CA SER A 253 -7.54 -13.99 17.42
C SER A 253 -6.98 -12.57 17.51
N GLY A 254 -7.16 -11.78 16.46
CA GLY A 254 -6.68 -10.39 16.43
C GLY A 254 -7.66 -9.41 17.08
N ASP A 255 -7.16 -8.23 17.45
CA ASP A 255 -7.90 -7.26 18.25
C ASP A 255 -8.13 -5.93 17.53
N VAL A 256 -9.24 -5.28 17.84
CA VAL A 256 -9.53 -3.90 17.41
C VAL A 256 -9.67 -2.99 18.62
N ASN A 257 -8.97 -1.85 18.60
CA ASN A 257 -9.12 -0.79 19.58
C ASN A 257 -9.46 0.54 18.89
N PHE A 258 -10.63 1.07 19.19
CA PHE A 258 -11.10 2.38 18.76
C PHE A 258 -11.18 3.32 19.97
N GLY A 259 -10.21 4.22 20.10
CA GLY A 259 -10.08 5.15 21.23
C GLY A 259 -11.00 6.39 21.18
N GLY A 260 -11.80 6.53 20.12
CA GLY A 260 -12.70 7.66 19.91
C GLY A 260 -14.17 7.38 20.24
N THR A 261 -15.05 8.27 19.77
CA THR A 261 -16.51 8.12 19.87
C THR A 261 -17.05 7.53 18.57
N ALA A 262 -17.79 6.42 18.66
CA ALA A 262 -18.47 5.81 17.53
C ALA A 262 -19.98 6.09 17.56
N GLY A 263 -20.58 6.36 16.40
CA GLY A 263 -22.04 6.43 16.23
C GLY A 263 -22.66 5.04 16.30
N ASP A 264 -23.10 4.52 15.15
CA ASP A 264 -23.57 3.14 15.06
C ASP A 264 -22.38 2.17 15.05
N VAL A 265 -22.41 1.16 15.91
CA VAL A 265 -21.37 0.13 16.08
C VAL A 265 -21.93 -1.23 15.66
N SER A 266 -21.25 -1.89 14.72
CA SER A 266 -21.55 -3.26 14.28
C SER A 266 -20.31 -4.12 14.42
N VAL A 267 -20.40 -5.20 15.21
CA VAL A 267 -19.27 -6.08 15.49
C VAL A 267 -19.62 -7.53 15.22
N ALA A 268 -18.85 -8.20 14.38
CA ALA A 268 -18.91 -9.63 14.12
C ALA A 268 -17.58 -10.28 14.50
N ILE A 269 -17.61 -11.28 15.39
CA ILE A 269 -16.42 -12.01 15.84
C ILE A 269 -16.66 -13.51 15.67
N ALA A 270 -15.78 -14.18 14.95
CA ALA A 270 -15.65 -15.63 14.85
C ALA A 270 -14.24 -16.02 15.30
N GLY A 271 -14.09 -16.35 16.59
CA GLY A 271 -12.81 -16.69 17.21
C GLY A 271 -12.65 -16.10 18.63
N SER A 272 -11.45 -15.63 18.93
CA SER A 272 -11.03 -15.23 20.29
C SER A 272 -10.55 -13.79 20.40
N GLY A 273 -10.65 -13.00 19.33
CA GLY A 273 -10.25 -11.60 19.32
C GLY A 273 -11.21 -10.69 20.10
N ASP A 274 -10.69 -9.59 20.63
CA ASP A 274 -11.44 -8.58 21.38
C ASP A 274 -11.62 -7.28 20.59
N VAL A 275 -12.76 -6.62 20.80
CA VAL A 275 -13.02 -5.25 20.34
C VAL A 275 -13.19 -4.34 21.54
N ARG A 276 -12.44 -3.24 21.56
CA ARG A 276 -12.58 -2.15 22.54
C ARG A 276 -12.96 -0.86 21.84
N VAL A 277 -14.03 -0.22 22.31
CA VAL A 277 -14.51 1.09 21.82
C VAL A 277 -14.63 2.03 23.01
N ALA A 278 -13.99 3.20 22.96
CA ALA A 278 -13.99 4.11 24.11
C ALA A 278 -15.39 4.67 24.44
N GLU A 279 -16.17 5.01 23.42
CA GLU A 279 -17.54 5.53 23.58
C GLU A 279 -18.41 5.16 22.36
N ALA A 280 -19.66 4.79 22.60
CA ALA A 280 -20.66 4.57 21.55
C ALA A 280 -21.93 5.40 21.83
N THR A 281 -22.39 6.17 20.85
CA THR A 281 -23.56 7.06 20.99
C THR A 281 -24.79 6.60 20.22
N GLY A 282 -24.62 5.66 19.28
CA GLY A 282 -25.68 5.12 18.43
C GLY A 282 -26.08 3.69 18.80
N ARG A 283 -26.61 2.96 17.81
CA ARG A 283 -27.00 1.56 17.98
C ARG A 283 -25.77 0.67 18.07
N VAL A 284 -25.81 -0.32 18.94
CA VAL A 284 -24.77 -1.34 19.07
C VAL A 284 -25.36 -2.69 18.66
N SER A 285 -24.80 -3.28 17.61
CA SER A 285 -25.08 -4.64 17.17
C SER A 285 -23.84 -5.50 17.33
N ARG A 286 -23.99 -6.70 17.91
CA ARG A 286 -22.88 -7.64 18.06
C ARG A 286 -23.32 -9.08 17.77
N SER A 287 -22.45 -9.81 17.07
CA SER A 287 -22.56 -11.25 16.85
C SER A 287 -21.21 -11.89 17.15
N ILE A 288 -21.14 -12.73 18.18
CA ILE A 288 -19.88 -13.31 18.66
C ILE A 288 -20.05 -14.83 18.72
N VAL A 289 -19.18 -15.53 18.00
CA VAL A 289 -19.04 -17.00 18.01
C VAL A 289 -17.61 -17.31 18.45
N GLY A 290 -17.45 -17.81 19.67
CA GLY A 290 -16.15 -18.11 20.27
C GLY A 290 -15.99 -17.42 21.63
N SER A 291 -14.75 -17.07 21.97
CA SER A 291 -14.39 -16.55 23.31
C SER A 291 -14.05 -15.07 23.33
N GLY A 292 -14.13 -14.38 22.19
CA GLY A 292 -13.88 -12.94 22.09
C GLY A 292 -14.95 -12.09 22.77
N ASP A 293 -14.67 -10.80 22.98
CA ASP A 293 -15.56 -9.87 23.66
C ASP A 293 -15.64 -8.49 22.96
N LEU A 294 -16.73 -7.76 23.20
CA LEU A 294 -16.89 -6.34 22.84
C LEU A 294 -17.04 -5.54 24.14
N ARG A 295 -16.08 -4.64 24.41
CA ARG A 295 -16.12 -3.72 25.55
C ARG A 295 -16.30 -2.29 25.07
N ILE A 296 -17.27 -1.60 25.67
CA ILE A 296 -17.54 -0.18 25.44
C ILE A 296 -17.37 0.59 26.75
N GLY A 297 -16.57 1.64 26.72
CA GLY A 297 -16.23 2.46 27.89
C GLY A 297 -14.73 2.68 28.04
N ARG A 298 -14.36 3.67 28.86
CA ARG A 298 -12.97 3.95 29.22
C ARG A 298 -12.48 3.08 30.37
#